data_AF-C2FZN5-F1
#
_entry.id   AF-C2FZN5-F1
#
_cell.length_a   1.000
_cell.length_b   1.000
_cell.length_c   1.000
_cell.angle_alpha   90.00
_cell.angle_beta   90.00
_cell.angle_gamma   90.00
#
_symmetry.space_group_name_H-M   'P 1'
#
loop_
_entity.id
_entity.type
_entity.pdbx_description
1 polymer ?
#
loop_
_entity_poly.entity_id
_entity_poly.type
_entity_poly.pdbx_seq_one_letter_code
_entity_poly.pdbx_strand_id
1 'polypeptide(L)'
;MNHLEKLAAIRGLMKEQGIDGYIIPSSDPHISEYLPERYKCIAWASGFTGSAGTLAITQDFAGLWTDSRYFVQADEQLAGTGFELVKLKVQGSAEYADWMAEKLPSAATVAFDGNLASLQVAQAVQQTLEPLGIRVNGQADLLSPLWTDRPSLPLAPAYLLEEEITGQSTASKLEAVRKALKKNKQNIIWFHRLTIWPGCLIFVARMYPAIQ
;
A
#
# COMPACT_ATOMS: atom_id res chain seq x y z
N MET A 1 -3.84 -19.80 12.01
CA MET A 1 -3.20 -20.18 10.74
C MET A 1 -1.73 -19.77 10.78
N ASN A 2 -0.82 -20.68 10.46
CA ASN A 2 0.59 -20.34 10.23
C ASN A 2 0.75 -19.60 8.87
N HIS A 3 1.93 -19.08 8.57
CA HIS A 3 2.17 -18.29 7.35
C HIS A 3 2.03 -19.11 6.06
N LEU A 4 2.40 -20.39 6.07
CA LEU A 4 2.25 -21.29 4.92
C LEU A 4 0.76 -21.55 4.60
N GLU A 5 -0.06 -21.77 5.63
CA GLU A 5 -1.50 -21.94 5.49
C GLU A 5 -2.16 -20.66 4.95
N LYS A 6 -1.70 -19.49 5.41
CA LYS A 6 -2.18 -18.19 4.89
C LYS A 6 -1.82 -18.03 3.41
N LEU A 7 -0.57 -18.32 3.03
CA LEU A 7 -0.13 -18.26 1.63
C LEU A 7 -0.94 -19.23 0.75
N ALA A 8 -1.18 -20.45 1.22
CA ALA A 8 -2.02 -21.43 0.52
C ALA A 8 -3.46 -20.94 0.35
N ALA A 9 -4.05 -20.33 1.39
CA ALA A 9 -5.40 -19.76 1.33
C ALA A 9 -5.49 -18.58 0.36
N ILE A 10 -4.48 -17.69 0.34
CA ILE A 10 -4.39 -16.59 -0.64
C ILE A 10 -4.34 -17.17 -2.06
N ARG A 11 -3.50 -18.17 -2.32
CA ARG A 11 -3.41 -18.84 -3.63
C ARG A 11 -4.72 -19.53 -4.04
N GLY A 12 -5.46 -20.07 -3.06
CA GLY A 12 -6.80 -20.61 -3.27
C GLY A 12 -7.76 -19.56 -3.82
N LEU A 13 -7.89 -18.41 -3.13
CA LEU A 13 -8.73 -17.31 -3.60
C LEU A 13 -8.25 -16.72 -4.95
N MET A 14 -6.94 -16.64 -5.16
CA MET A 14 -6.37 -16.24 -6.44
C MET A 14 -6.86 -17.14 -7.57
N LYS A 15 -6.80 -18.47 -7.37
CA LYS A 15 -7.27 -19.44 -8.37
C LYS A 15 -8.77 -19.35 -8.61
N GLU A 16 -9.57 -19.19 -7.55
CA GLU A 16 -11.03 -19.02 -7.66
C GLU A 16 -11.43 -17.78 -8.45
N GLN A 17 -10.67 -16.69 -8.31
CA GLN A 17 -10.95 -15.41 -8.98
C GLN A 17 -10.20 -15.23 -10.31
N GLY A 18 -9.42 -16.22 -10.75
CA GLY A 18 -8.63 -16.12 -12.00
C GLY A 18 -7.51 -15.08 -11.93
N ILE A 19 -6.88 -14.94 -10.76
CA ILE A 19 -5.75 -14.05 -10.50
C ILE A 19 -4.46 -14.87 -10.53
N ASP A 20 -3.53 -14.46 -11.39
CA ASP A 20 -2.23 -15.12 -11.58
C ASP A 20 -1.12 -14.50 -10.74
N GLY A 21 -1.24 -13.19 -10.45
CA GLY A 21 -0.34 -12.46 -9.57
C GLY A 21 -1.08 -11.58 -8.56
N TYR A 22 -0.65 -11.55 -7.30
CA TYR A 22 -1.23 -10.69 -6.27
C TYR A 22 -0.16 -9.85 -5.59
N ILE A 23 -0.42 -8.55 -5.45
CA ILE A 23 0.50 -7.58 -4.84
C ILE A 23 -0.09 -7.06 -3.53
N ILE A 24 0.71 -7.10 -2.47
CA ILE A 24 0.36 -6.54 -1.15
C ILE A 24 1.37 -5.45 -0.79
N PRO A 25 1.01 -4.17 -0.89
CA PRO A 25 1.88 -3.07 -0.51
C PRO A 25 1.92 -2.86 1.01
N SER A 26 3.00 -2.24 1.51
CA SER A 26 3.11 -1.77 2.90
C SER A 26 2.50 -0.37 3.06
N SER A 27 1.19 -0.23 2.85
CA SER A 27 0.49 1.05 3.00
C SER A 27 -0.96 0.90 3.46
N ASP A 28 -1.49 1.98 4.02
CA ASP A 28 -2.93 2.17 4.29
C ASP A 28 -3.54 3.13 3.25
N PRO A 29 -4.86 3.37 3.28
CA PRO A 29 -5.53 4.30 2.34
C PRO A 29 -5.04 5.74 2.40
N HIS A 30 -4.26 6.10 3.42
CA HIS A 30 -3.76 7.46 3.65
C HIS A 30 -2.27 7.60 3.35
N ILE A 31 -1.59 6.51 2.98
CA ILE A 31 -0.13 6.43 2.81
C ILE A 31 0.57 6.97 4.07
N SER A 32 0.10 6.48 5.22
CA SER A 32 0.62 6.79 6.54
C SER A 32 2.04 6.26 6.71
N GLU A 33 2.87 6.99 7.46
CA GLU A 33 4.23 6.55 7.80
C GLU A 33 4.22 5.38 8.79
N TYR A 34 3.30 5.41 9.75
CA TYR A 34 3.09 4.35 10.74
C TYR A 34 1.72 3.73 10.52
N LEU A 35 1.70 2.44 10.19
CA LEU A 35 0.46 1.73 9.90
C LEU A 35 -0.20 1.26 11.19
N PRO A 36 -1.52 1.50 11.37
CA PRO A 36 -2.26 0.82 12.42
C PRO A 36 -2.31 -0.68 12.12
N GLU A 37 -2.52 -1.50 13.15
CA GLU A 37 -2.43 -2.96 13.05
C GLU A 37 -3.32 -3.55 11.94
N ARG A 38 -4.50 -2.96 11.73
CA ARG A 38 -5.44 -3.33 10.66
C ARG A 38 -4.81 -3.35 9.25
N TYR A 39 -3.83 -2.49 9.00
CA TYR A 39 -3.19 -2.33 7.69
C TYR A 39 -1.78 -2.96 7.62
N LYS A 40 -1.35 -3.70 8.65
CA LYS A 40 -0.11 -4.48 8.61
C LYS A 40 -0.27 -5.79 7.82
N CYS A 41 -0.75 -5.67 6.58
CA CYS A 41 -1.07 -6.80 5.70
C CYS A 41 0.14 -7.70 5.41
N ILE A 42 1.32 -7.10 5.21
CA ILE A 42 2.57 -7.84 4.97
C ILE A 42 2.95 -8.69 6.19
N ALA A 43 2.89 -8.10 7.39
CA ALA A 43 3.19 -8.82 8.63
C ALA A 43 2.20 -9.96 8.87
N TRP A 44 0.91 -9.71 8.62
CA TRP A 44 -0.10 -10.76 8.75
C TRP A 44 0.14 -11.92 7.76
N ALA A 45 0.43 -11.62 6.49
CA ALA A 45 0.62 -12.64 5.46
C ALA A 45 1.95 -13.41 5.64
N SER A 46 3.07 -12.69 5.73
CA SER A 46 4.42 -13.24 5.64
C SER A 46 5.19 -13.32 6.95
N GLY A 47 4.73 -12.66 8.03
CA GLY A 47 5.47 -12.56 9.29
C GLY A 47 6.54 -11.46 9.31
N PHE A 48 6.83 -10.83 8.17
CA PHE A 48 7.77 -9.72 8.11
C PHE A 48 7.21 -8.44 8.74
N THR A 49 7.96 -7.86 9.68
CA THR A 49 7.54 -6.71 10.50
C THR A 49 8.27 -5.40 10.18
N GLY A 50 9.08 -5.37 9.12
CA GLY A 50 9.71 -4.12 8.67
C GLY A 50 8.69 -3.12 8.14
N SER A 51 9.03 -1.83 8.19
CA SER A 51 8.08 -0.76 7.80
C SER A 51 8.03 -0.50 6.29
N ALA A 52 8.96 -1.07 5.52
CA ALA A 52 8.98 -0.93 4.07
C ALA A 52 9.08 -2.30 3.39
N GLY A 53 8.20 -2.53 2.43
CA GLY A 53 8.26 -3.68 1.55
C GLY A 53 6.99 -3.85 0.72
N THR A 54 7.06 -4.76 -0.24
CA THR A 54 5.93 -5.18 -1.06
C THR A 54 5.99 -6.69 -1.23
N LEU A 55 4.88 -7.39 -0.97
CA LEU A 55 4.76 -8.79 -1.33
C LEU A 55 4.23 -8.92 -2.76
N ALA A 56 4.79 -9.87 -3.50
CA ALA A 56 4.30 -10.30 -4.80
C ALA A 56 4.17 -11.83 -4.78
N ILE A 57 2.97 -12.32 -5.06
CA ILE A 57 2.59 -13.74 -4.96
C ILE A 57 2.11 -14.21 -6.32
N THR A 58 2.60 -15.36 -6.77
CA THR A 58 2.05 -16.14 -7.89
C THR A 58 1.65 -17.52 -7.36
N GLN A 59 1.17 -18.39 -8.25
CA GLN A 59 0.81 -19.76 -7.87
C GLN A 59 2.00 -20.60 -7.38
N ASP A 60 3.19 -20.29 -7.89
CA ASP A 60 4.44 -21.03 -7.67
C ASP A 60 5.47 -20.26 -6.84
N PHE A 61 5.41 -18.93 -6.81
CA PHE A 61 6.37 -18.08 -6.11
C PHE A 61 5.68 -17.12 -5.13
N ALA A 62 6.40 -16.70 -4.09
CA ALA A 62 5.97 -15.66 -3.18
C ALA A 62 7.22 -14.92 -2.67
N GLY A 63 7.33 -13.63 -2.97
CA GLY A 63 8.51 -12.84 -2.65
C GLY A 63 8.17 -11.57 -1.88
N LEU A 64 9.10 -11.14 -1.03
CA LEU A 64 9.12 -9.84 -0.38
C LEU A 64 10.21 -8.98 -1.01
N TRP A 65 9.81 -7.89 -1.67
CA TRP A 65 10.71 -6.84 -2.10
C TRP A 65 10.85 -5.83 -0.97
N THR A 66 12.04 -5.70 -0.41
CA THR A 66 12.35 -4.70 0.63
C THR A 66 13.74 -4.11 0.39
N ASP A 67 14.04 -3.00 1.06
CA ASP A 67 15.30 -2.28 0.94
C ASP A 67 16.37 -2.82 1.90
N SER A 68 17.60 -2.34 1.73
CA SER A 68 18.78 -2.85 2.43
C SER A 68 18.75 -2.72 3.95
N ARG A 69 17.89 -1.85 4.50
CA ARG A 69 17.71 -1.73 5.97
C ARG A 69 17.14 -3.00 6.56
N TYR A 70 16.41 -3.79 5.77
CA TYR A 70 15.64 -4.93 6.24
C TYR A 70 16.14 -6.28 5.75
N PHE A 71 17.26 -6.37 5.02
CA PHE A 71 17.70 -7.66 4.45
C PHE A 71 17.91 -8.75 5.51
N VAL A 72 18.66 -8.45 6.57
CA VAL A 72 18.93 -9.43 7.65
C VAL A 72 17.62 -9.80 8.36
N GLN A 73 16.80 -8.79 8.68
CA GLN A 73 15.50 -9.00 9.34
C GLN A 73 14.56 -9.86 8.48
N ALA A 74 14.52 -9.61 7.16
CA ALA A 74 13.67 -10.34 6.24
C ALA A 74 14.14 -11.80 6.09
N ASP A 75 15.45 -12.03 5.94
CA ASP A 75 15.99 -13.40 5.87
C ASP A 75 15.62 -14.22 7.12
N GLU A 76 15.71 -13.61 8.31
CA GLU A 76 15.34 -14.27 9.56
C GLU A 76 13.83 -14.49 9.71
N GLN A 77 13.01 -13.47 9.43
CA GLN A 77 11.56 -13.51 9.66
C GLN A 77 10.79 -14.30 8.61
N LEU A 78 11.31 -14.40 7.39
CA LEU A 78 10.67 -15.16 6.31
C LEU A 78 11.02 -16.65 6.34
N ALA A 79 12.01 -17.06 7.13
CA ALA A 79 12.43 -18.45 7.22
C ALA A 79 11.24 -19.37 7.58
N GLY A 80 10.93 -20.32 6.69
CA GLY A 80 9.83 -21.27 6.88
C GLY A 80 8.42 -20.72 6.64
N THR A 81 8.28 -19.48 6.16
CA THR A 81 6.97 -18.85 5.87
C THR A 81 6.46 -19.13 4.46
N GLY A 82 7.34 -19.60 3.57
CA GLY A 82 7.08 -19.80 2.14
C GLY A 82 7.30 -18.55 1.28
N PHE A 83 7.69 -17.43 1.90
CA PHE A 83 8.10 -16.22 1.21
C PHE A 83 9.63 -16.14 1.11
N GLU A 84 10.12 -15.58 0.01
CA GLU A 84 11.54 -15.38 -0.25
C GLU A 84 11.90 -13.89 -0.26
N LEU A 85 13.06 -13.53 0.30
CA LEU A 85 13.57 -12.17 0.20
C LEU A 85 14.05 -11.88 -1.22
N VAL A 86 13.51 -10.84 -1.84
CA VAL A 86 14.02 -10.24 -3.07
C VAL A 86 14.59 -8.86 -2.74
N LYS A 87 15.91 -8.71 -2.87
CA LYS A 87 16.63 -7.49 -2.50
C LYS A 87 16.37 -6.40 -3.53
N LEU A 88 15.67 -5.32 -3.13
CA LEU A 88 15.48 -4.16 -4.00
C LEU A 88 16.82 -3.52 -4.36
N LYS A 89 17.00 -3.20 -5.64
CA LYS A 89 18.18 -2.50 -6.13
C LYS A 89 18.01 -0.99 -6.04
N VAL A 90 16.81 -0.50 -6.34
CA VAL A 90 16.45 0.91 -6.31
C VAL A 90 15.30 1.13 -5.34
N GLN A 91 15.47 2.05 -4.38
CA GLN A 91 14.41 2.32 -3.42
C GLN A 91 13.19 2.95 -4.11
N GLY A 92 12.01 2.38 -3.87
CA GLY A 92 10.74 2.88 -4.42
C GLY A 92 10.49 2.50 -5.88
N SER A 93 11.34 1.68 -6.49
CA SER A 93 11.06 1.07 -7.79
C SER A 93 9.99 -0.02 -7.64
N ALA A 94 9.18 -0.21 -8.69
CA ALA A 94 8.24 -1.32 -8.78
C ALA A 94 8.92 -2.56 -9.40
N GLU A 95 10.12 -2.95 -8.92
CA GLU A 95 10.89 -4.09 -9.46
C GLU A 95 10.11 -5.43 -9.43
N TYR A 96 9.12 -5.55 -8.54
CA TYR A 96 8.19 -6.69 -8.51
C TYR A 96 7.26 -6.72 -9.73
N ALA A 97 6.91 -5.57 -10.31
CA ALA A 97 6.12 -5.49 -11.54
C ALA A 97 6.96 -5.93 -12.75
N ASP A 98 8.22 -5.51 -12.82
CA ASP A 98 9.15 -5.96 -13.86
C ASP A 98 9.39 -7.47 -13.76
N TRP A 99 9.55 -7.98 -12.54
CA TRP A 99 9.66 -9.43 -12.31
C TRP A 99 8.39 -10.17 -12.74
N MET A 100 7.20 -9.64 -12.44
CA MET A 100 5.93 -10.25 -12.90
C MET A 100 5.81 -10.21 -14.43
N ALA A 101 6.24 -9.14 -15.08
CA ALA A 101 6.28 -9.02 -16.54
C ALA A 101 7.15 -10.11 -17.20
N GLU A 102 8.25 -10.51 -16.57
CA GLU A 102 9.12 -11.58 -17.06
C GLU A 102 8.55 -12.98 -16.83
N LYS A 103 7.71 -13.15 -15.81
CA LYS A 103 7.24 -14.46 -15.35
C LYS A 103 5.86 -14.85 -15.84
N LEU A 104 4.96 -13.87 -15.96
CA LEU A 104 3.57 -14.14 -16.28
C LEU A 104 3.35 -14.15 -17.79
N PRO A 105 2.52 -15.07 -18.31
CA PRO A 105 2.18 -15.09 -19.72
C PRO A 105 1.26 -13.92 -20.08
N SER A 106 1.17 -13.62 -21.38
CA SER A 106 0.15 -12.70 -21.89
C SER A 106 -1.25 -13.19 -21.53
N ALA A 107 -2.19 -12.26 -21.30
CA ALA A 107 -3.53 -12.48 -20.78
C ALA A 107 -3.64 -12.91 -19.31
N ALA A 108 -2.53 -13.05 -18.58
CA ALA A 108 -2.54 -13.22 -17.12
C ALA A 108 -3.19 -12.01 -16.42
N THR A 109 -3.67 -12.21 -15.19
CA THR A 109 -4.27 -11.17 -14.37
C THR A 109 -3.45 -10.93 -13.10
N VAL A 110 -2.94 -9.71 -12.94
CA VAL A 110 -2.30 -9.23 -11.71
C VAL A 110 -3.27 -8.35 -10.94
N ALA A 111 -3.42 -8.58 -9.65
CA ALA A 111 -4.38 -7.87 -8.83
C ALA A 111 -3.78 -7.32 -7.53
N PHE A 112 -4.44 -6.31 -6.97
CA PHE A 112 -4.14 -5.73 -5.66
C PHE A 112 -5.37 -5.00 -5.11
N ASP A 113 -5.34 -4.68 -3.82
CA ASP A 113 -6.35 -3.81 -3.21
C ASP A 113 -5.99 -2.35 -3.48
N GLY A 114 -6.78 -1.69 -4.34
CA GLY A 114 -6.61 -0.29 -4.71
C GLY A 114 -6.82 0.69 -3.56
N ASN A 115 -7.41 0.27 -2.44
CA ASN A 115 -7.45 1.08 -1.23
C ASN A 115 -6.11 1.10 -0.49
N LEU A 116 -5.23 0.14 -0.76
CA LEU A 116 -3.92 0.05 -0.10
C LEU A 116 -2.77 0.47 -1.03
N ALA A 117 -3.00 0.54 -2.34
CA ALA A 117 -1.98 0.97 -3.29
C ALA A 117 -2.04 2.50 -3.52
N SER A 118 -0.88 3.15 -3.51
CA SER A 118 -0.79 4.54 -3.98
C SER A 118 -1.05 4.62 -5.49
N LEU A 119 -1.53 5.77 -5.96
CA LEU A 119 -1.73 6.00 -7.40
C LEU A 119 -0.42 5.78 -8.19
N GLN A 120 0.71 6.22 -7.64
CA GLN A 120 2.02 6.03 -8.27
C GLN A 120 2.36 4.55 -8.45
N VAL A 121 2.11 3.73 -7.43
CA VAL A 121 2.33 2.28 -7.48
C VAL A 121 1.38 1.63 -8.49
N ALA A 122 0.10 1.97 -8.45
CA ALA A 122 -0.89 1.43 -9.38
C ALA A 122 -0.52 1.76 -10.84
N GLN A 123 -0.15 3.02 -11.11
CA GLN A 123 0.29 3.45 -12.44
C GLN A 123 1.56 2.74 -12.89
N ALA A 124 2.55 2.56 -12.01
CA ALA A 124 3.78 1.84 -12.35
C ALA A 124 3.48 0.39 -12.75
N VAL A 125 2.64 -0.30 -11.97
CA VAL A 125 2.21 -1.68 -12.29
C VAL A 125 1.48 -1.74 -13.63
N GLN A 126 0.53 -0.82 -13.88
CA GLN A 126 -0.20 -0.75 -15.14
C GLN A 126 0.72 -0.49 -16.34
N GLN A 127 1.59 0.50 -16.23
CA GLN A 127 2.52 0.88 -17.29
C GLN A 127 3.52 -0.23 -17.64
N THR A 128 3.92 -1.05 -16.67
CA THR A 128 4.82 -2.19 -16.90
C THR A 128 4.07 -3.39 -17.50
N LEU A 129 2.87 -3.71 -17.00
CA LEU A 129 2.19 -4.97 -17.30
C LEU A 129 1.22 -4.90 -18.49
N GLU A 130 0.44 -3.83 -18.61
CA GLU A 130 -0.60 -3.72 -19.65
C GLU A 130 -0.05 -3.78 -21.09
N PRO A 131 1.12 -3.17 -21.42
CA PRO A 131 1.71 -3.28 -22.75
C PRO A 131 2.07 -4.72 -23.17
N LEU A 132 2.23 -5.64 -22.21
CA LEU A 132 2.51 -7.06 -22.44
C LEU A 132 1.23 -7.90 -22.57
N GLY A 133 0.06 -7.26 -22.50
CA GLY A 133 -1.25 -7.91 -22.52
C GLY A 133 -1.62 -8.57 -21.18
N ILE A 134 -0.92 -8.24 -20.09
CA ILE A 134 -1.28 -8.67 -18.73
C ILE A 134 -2.32 -7.68 -18.18
N ARG A 135 -3.43 -8.20 -17.65
CA ARG A 135 -4.52 -7.40 -17.10
C ARG A 135 -4.20 -6.99 -15.67
N VAL A 136 -4.49 -5.75 -15.31
CA VAL A 136 -4.31 -5.25 -13.94
C VAL A 136 -5.67 -4.99 -13.28
N ASN A 137 -5.92 -5.63 -12.14
CA ASN A 137 -7.14 -5.49 -11.35
C ASN A 137 -6.84 -4.87 -9.98
N GLY A 138 -7.09 -3.56 -9.84
CA GLY A 138 -6.92 -2.82 -8.59
C GLY A 138 -8.11 -2.90 -7.62
N GLN A 139 -9.06 -3.81 -7.81
CA GLN A 139 -10.28 -3.91 -6.97
C GLN A 139 -10.34 -5.21 -6.16
N ALA A 140 -9.24 -5.96 -6.07
CA ALA A 140 -9.22 -7.27 -5.43
C ALA A 140 -8.71 -7.21 -3.98
N ASP A 141 -9.62 -7.32 -3.03
CA ASP A 141 -9.29 -7.57 -1.62
C ASP A 141 -9.36 -9.07 -1.30
N LEU A 142 -8.21 -9.74 -1.33
CA LEU A 142 -8.10 -11.16 -0.98
C LEU A 142 -7.84 -11.39 0.51
N LEU A 143 -7.48 -10.34 1.25
CA LEU A 143 -7.05 -10.48 2.65
C LEU A 143 -8.23 -10.40 3.62
N SER A 144 -9.19 -9.51 3.38
CA SER A 144 -10.35 -9.36 4.29
C SER A 144 -11.15 -10.65 4.50
N PRO A 145 -11.43 -11.49 3.48
CA PRO A 145 -12.13 -12.75 3.69
C PRO A 145 -11.35 -13.77 4.53
N LEU A 146 -10.01 -13.70 4.50
CA LEU A 146 -9.12 -14.64 5.18
C LEU A 146 -8.74 -14.19 6.59
N TRP A 147 -8.70 -12.88 6.84
CA TRP A 147 -8.25 -12.28 8.09
C TRP A 147 -9.42 -12.13 9.07
N THR A 148 -9.83 -13.25 9.67
CA THR A 148 -11.01 -13.32 10.57
C THR A 148 -10.85 -12.52 11.86
N ASP A 149 -9.63 -12.39 12.38
CA ASP A 149 -9.28 -11.65 13.59
C ASP A 149 -8.67 -10.27 13.28
N ARG A 150 -9.04 -9.66 12.15
CA ARG A 150 -8.49 -8.38 11.71
C ARG A 150 -8.77 -7.26 12.72
N PRO A 151 -7.74 -6.59 13.26
CA PRO A 151 -7.93 -5.54 14.25
C PRO A 151 -8.81 -4.39 13.74
N SER A 152 -9.58 -3.80 14.66
CA SER A 152 -10.34 -2.58 14.38
C SER A 152 -9.40 -1.38 14.19
N LEU A 153 -9.90 -0.34 13.54
CA LEU A 153 -9.20 0.94 13.51
C LEU A 153 -9.14 1.56 14.92
N PRO A 154 -8.12 2.39 15.21
CA PRO A 154 -8.08 3.17 16.44
C PRO A 154 -9.34 4.04 16.58
N LEU A 155 -9.96 4.03 17.75
CA LEU A 155 -11.20 4.78 18.06
C LEU A 155 -10.96 5.96 19.01
N ALA A 156 -9.70 6.39 19.17
CA ALA A 156 -9.36 7.52 20.04
C ALA A 156 -10.07 8.79 19.53
N PRO A 157 -10.73 9.57 20.41
CA PRO A 157 -11.46 10.76 19.99
C PRO A 157 -10.49 11.83 19.48
N ALA A 158 -10.87 12.49 18.40
CA ALA A 158 -10.20 13.71 17.96
C ALA A 158 -10.50 14.85 18.94
N TYR A 159 -9.54 15.74 19.13
CA TYR A 159 -9.69 16.95 19.95
C TYR A 159 -9.13 18.17 19.19
N LEU A 160 -9.59 19.35 19.57
CA LEU A 160 -9.14 20.61 18.96
C LEU A 160 -7.84 21.09 19.62
N LEU A 161 -6.96 21.64 18.80
CA LEU A 161 -5.80 22.36 19.27
C LEU A 161 -6.10 23.86 19.24
N GLU A 162 -5.83 24.53 20.35
CA GLU A 162 -6.07 25.96 20.50
C GLU A 162 -5.21 26.79 19.52
N GLU A 163 -5.67 28.00 19.18
CA GLU A 163 -4.98 28.87 18.23
C GLU A 163 -3.60 29.32 18.75
N GLU A 164 -3.43 29.42 20.07
CA GLU A 164 -2.14 29.72 20.71
C GLU A 164 -1.10 28.62 20.43
N ILE A 165 -1.53 27.38 20.27
CA ILE A 165 -0.66 26.24 19.95
C ILE A 165 -0.42 26.18 18.44
N THR A 166 -1.48 26.35 17.64
CA THR A 166 -1.41 26.14 16.19
C THR A 166 -0.95 27.37 15.41
N GLY A 167 -0.93 28.54 16.04
CA GLY A 167 -0.55 29.85 15.50
C GLY A 167 -1.55 30.47 14.53
N GLN A 168 -2.56 29.73 14.08
CA GLN A 168 -3.55 30.17 13.09
C GLN A 168 -4.85 29.38 13.18
N SER A 169 -5.98 30.08 13.08
CA SER A 169 -7.32 29.50 12.99
C SER A 169 -7.50 28.58 11.78
N THR A 170 -8.42 27.62 11.90
CA THR A 170 -8.85 26.76 10.78
C THR A 170 -9.42 27.59 9.62
N ALA A 171 -10.16 28.67 9.92
CA ALA A 171 -10.73 29.54 8.90
C ALA A 171 -9.64 30.23 8.05
N SER A 172 -8.58 30.73 8.69
CA SER A 172 -7.45 31.36 8.01
C SER A 172 -6.70 30.36 7.12
N LYS A 173 -6.44 29.14 7.61
CA LYS A 173 -5.84 28.05 6.83
C LYS A 173 -6.66 27.71 5.59
N LEU A 174 -7.99 27.58 5.73
CA LEU A 174 -8.90 27.31 4.61
C LEU A 174 -8.93 28.45 3.59
N GLU A 175 -8.85 29.70 4.03
CA GLU A 175 -8.75 30.86 3.13
C GLU A 175 -7.45 30.81 2.31
N ALA A 176 -6.32 30.50 2.95
CA ALA A 176 -5.03 30.33 2.26
C ALA A 176 -5.09 29.23 1.20
N VAL A 177 -5.71 28.08 1.52
CA VAL A 177 -5.95 26.99 0.55
C VAL A 177 -6.80 27.47 -0.62
N ARG A 178 -7.94 28.13 -0.36
CA ARG A 178 -8.83 28.65 -1.43
C ARG A 178 -8.14 29.67 -2.32
N LYS A 179 -7.28 30.53 -1.76
CA LYS A 179 -6.47 31.48 -2.52
C LYS A 179 -5.47 30.76 -3.42
N ALA A 180 -4.82 29.72 -2.91
CA ALA A 180 -3.92 28.87 -3.72
C ALA A 180 -4.67 28.15 -4.85
N LEU A 181 -5.89 27.64 -4.60
CA LEU A 181 -6.71 27.02 -5.63
C LEU A 181 -7.07 27.99 -6.76
N LYS A 182 -7.54 29.19 -6.41
CA LYS A 182 -7.83 30.25 -7.40
C LYS A 182 -6.60 30.62 -8.23
N LYS A 183 -5.44 30.79 -7.59
CA LYS A 183 -4.18 31.10 -8.28
C LYS A 183 -3.80 30.02 -9.30
N ASN A 184 -4.05 28.75 -8.97
CA ASN A 184 -3.75 27.60 -9.85
C ASN A 184 -4.91 27.22 -10.78
N LYS A 185 -6.00 28.02 -10.83
CA LYS A 185 -7.21 27.75 -11.62
C LYS A 185 -7.82 26.37 -11.33
N GLN A 186 -7.75 25.93 -10.08
CA GLN A 186 -8.36 24.67 -9.61
C GLN A 186 -9.63 24.99 -8.80
N ASN A 187 -10.64 24.12 -8.92
CA ASN A 187 -11.91 24.28 -8.20
C ASN A 187 -12.01 23.36 -6.96
N ILE A 188 -11.31 22.21 -6.99
CA ILE A 188 -11.40 21.16 -5.98
C ILE A 188 -9.98 20.71 -5.61
N ILE A 189 -9.80 20.32 -4.35
CA ILE A 189 -8.62 19.63 -3.86
C ILE A 189 -9.06 18.44 -3.00
N TRP A 190 -8.36 17.32 -3.16
CA TRP A 190 -8.58 16.13 -2.38
C TRP A 190 -7.47 15.98 -1.33
N PHE A 191 -7.86 15.78 -0.07
CA PHE A 191 -6.92 15.46 1.00
C PHE A 191 -7.07 13.99 1.35
N HIS A 192 -6.03 13.21 1.07
CA HIS A 192 -6.00 11.79 1.44
C HIS A 192 -4.94 11.49 2.51
N ARG A 193 -3.92 12.34 2.67
CA ARG A 193 -2.81 12.07 3.57
C ARG A 193 -3.12 12.52 4.99
N LEU A 194 -2.96 11.60 5.93
CA LEU A 194 -2.89 11.92 7.35
C LEU A 194 -1.42 12.14 7.71
N THR A 195 -1.09 13.24 8.37
CA THR A 195 0.22 13.40 8.99
C THR A 195 0.10 13.24 10.49
N ILE A 196 0.93 12.35 11.03
CA ILE A 196 1.03 12.13 12.47
C ILE A 196 2.31 12.85 12.90
N TRP A 197 2.17 13.92 13.67
CA TRP A 197 3.25 14.38 14.54
C TRP A 197 3.10 13.60 15.85
N PRO A 198 4.18 13.23 16.57
CA PRO A 198 4.01 12.54 17.86
C PRO A 198 3.08 13.36 18.76
N GLY A 199 1.87 12.87 19.00
CA GLY A 199 0.84 13.55 19.79
C GLY A 199 -0.18 14.44 19.05
N CYS A 200 -0.08 14.63 17.72
CA CYS A 200 -1.03 15.46 16.94
C CYS A 200 -1.31 14.86 15.55
N LEU A 201 -2.60 14.64 15.23
CA LEU A 201 -3.02 14.52 13.83
C LEU A 201 -2.99 15.91 13.19
N ILE A 202 -2.08 16.11 12.24
CA ILE A 202 -2.07 17.28 11.38
C ILE A 202 -2.56 16.81 10.00
N PHE A 203 -3.41 17.58 9.33
CA PHE A 203 -3.73 17.35 7.92
C PHE A 203 -2.78 18.17 7.06
N VAL A 204 -1.81 17.53 6.39
CA VAL A 204 -0.94 18.20 5.42
C VAL A 204 -1.46 17.92 4.00
N ALA A 205 -1.86 19.01 3.36
CA ALA A 205 -2.24 19.08 1.96
C ALA A 205 -1.05 18.83 1.02
N ARG A 206 -1.11 17.81 0.16
CA ARG A 206 -0.28 17.76 -1.06
C ARG A 206 -1.18 17.94 -2.27
N MET A 207 -0.90 18.96 -3.07
CA MET A 207 -1.67 19.26 -4.29
C MET A 207 -1.33 18.25 -5.38
N TYR A 208 -2.34 17.59 -5.94
CA TYR A 208 -2.24 16.90 -7.22
C TYR A 208 -3.13 17.65 -8.23
N PRO A 209 -2.67 17.86 -9.49
CA PRO A 209 -3.53 18.37 -10.54
C PRO A 209 -4.66 17.37 -10.82
N ALA A 210 -5.86 17.88 -11.09
CA ALA A 210 -6.96 17.05 -11.56
C ALA A 210 -6.55 16.37 -12.88
N ILE A 211 -6.58 15.04 -12.90
CA ILE A 211 -6.44 14.26 -14.14
C ILE A 211 -7.76 14.46 -14.90
N GLN A 212 -7.68 15.00 -16.12
CA GLN A 212 -8.79 15.09 -17.07
C GLN A 212 -9.04 13.75 -17.73
#